data_AF-A0A938SYP2-F1
#
_entry.id   AF-A0A938SYP2-F1
#
_cell.length_a   1.000
_cell.length_b   1.000
_cell.length_c   1.000
_cell.angle_alpha   90.00
_cell.angle_beta   90.00
_cell.angle_gamma   90.00
#
_symmetry.space_group_name_H-M   'P 1'
#
loop_
_entity.id
_entity.type
_entity.pdbx_description
1 polymer ?
#
loop_
_entity_poly.entity_id
_entity_poly.type
_entity_poly.pdbx_seq_one_letter_code
_entity_poly.pdbx_strand_id
1 'polypeptide(L)'
;GARLAAHDWPGNVRELENRMQAAMMASTGDTLSLELPAPRAAAPARTAAPAWERSLVQVEAEHIARVLAACDWNQGRACAVLGISRPTLRKKIADYGLKERR
;
A
#
# COMPACT_ATOMS: atom_id res chain seq x y z
N GLY A 1 9.18 21.56 12.49
CA GLY A 1 9.25 20.11 12.78
C GLY A 1 7.91 19.40 12.64
N ALA A 2 6.87 19.83 13.36
CA ALA A 2 5.62 19.05 13.55
C ALA A 2 4.80 18.72 12.28
N ARG A 3 4.91 19.49 11.19
CA ARG A 3 4.09 19.29 9.98
C ARG A 3 4.53 18.12 9.09
N LEU A 4 5.80 17.69 9.15
CA LEU A 4 6.31 16.56 8.35
C LEU A 4 5.82 15.20 8.89
N ALA A 5 5.80 15.06 10.22
CA ALA A 5 5.35 13.85 10.89
C ALA A 5 3.82 13.65 10.85
N ALA A 6 3.07 14.74 10.69
CA ALA A 6 1.61 14.72 10.64
C ALA A 6 1.03 14.53 9.22
N HIS A 7 1.88 14.33 8.20
CA HIS A 7 1.44 14.19 6.82
C HIS A 7 1.43 12.71 6.41
N ASP A 8 0.31 12.22 5.89
CA ASP A 8 0.10 10.79 5.57
C ASP A 8 0.75 10.34 4.25
N TRP A 9 1.92 10.90 3.90
CA TRP A 9 2.70 10.69 2.66
C TRP A 9 2.18 9.54 1.76
N PRO A 10 1.27 9.84 0.82
CA PRO A 10 0.60 8.81 0.03
C PRO A 10 1.57 8.29 -1.05
N GLY A 11 2.51 7.45 -0.64
CA GLY A 11 3.62 6.97 -1.48
C GLY A 11 4.89 6.51 -0.76
N ASN A 12 4.95 6.51 0.58
CA ASN A 12 6.17 6.23 1.36
C ASN A 12 7.34 7.21 1.07
N VAL A 13 8.55 6.84 1.51
CA VAL A 13 9.82 7.61 1.52
C VAL A 13 10.15 8.29 0.19
N ARG A 14 9.76 7.73 -0.97
CA ARG A 14 9.99 8.35 -2.29
C ARG A 14 9.30 9.71 -2.44
N GLU A 15 8.11 9.86 -1.88
CA GLU A 15 7.38 11.13 -1.96
C GLU A 15 8.02 12.20 -1.05
N LEU A 16 8.54 11.77 0.11
CA LEU A 16 9.34 12.61 0.99
C LEU A 16 10.65 13.04 0.31
N GLU A 17 11.38 12.10 -0.31
CA GLU A 17 12.63 12.35 -1.03
C GLU A 17 12.43 13.35 -2.17
N ASN A 18 11.43 13.14 -3.02
CA ASN A 18 11.11 14.04 -4.12
C ASN A 18 10.80 15.46 -3.62
N ARG A 19 10.05 15.57 -2.52
CA ARG A 19 9.67 16.87 -1.94
C ARG A 19 10.85 17.58 -1.28
N MET A 20 11.73 16.83 -0.61
CA MET A 20 12.99 17.35 -0.06
C MET A 20 13.92 17.81 -1.18
N GLN A 21 14.05 17.05 -2.27
CA GLN A 21 14.83 17.45 -3.45
C GLN A 21 14.30 18.74 -4.09
N ALA A 22 12.98 18.84 -4.27
CA ALA A 22 12.36 20.05 -4.79
C ALA A 22 12.58 21.27 -3.86
N ALA A 23 12.53 21.07 -2.54
CA ALA A 23 12.79 22.15 -1.58
C ALA A 23 14.27 22.59 -1.59
N MET A 24 15.21 21.65 -1.72
CA MET A 24 16.63 21.97 -1.86
C MET A 24 16.94 22.76 -3.13
N MET A 25 16.26 22.44 -4.24
CA MET A 25 16.39 23.20 -5.49
C MET A 25 15.76 24.59 -5.42
N ALA A 26 14.69 24.75 -4.63
CA ALA A 26 13.95 26.01 -4.52
C ALA A 26 14.47 26.95 -3.42
N SER A 27 15.28 26.47 -2.49
CA SER A 27 15.85 27.26 -1.40
C SER A 27 17.19 27.89 -1.78
N THR A 28 17.32 29.20 -1.61
CA THR A 28 18.57 29.96 -1.92
C THR A 28 19.37 30.34 -0.67
N GLY A 29 19.15 29.67 0.48
CA GLY A 29 19.83 29.96 1.75
C GLY A 29 19.80 28.78 2.73
N ASP A 30 20.34 28.96 3.94
CA ASP A 30 20.51 27.90 4.96
C ASP A 30 19.21 27.32 5.52
N THR A 31 18.06 27.88 5.15
CA THR A 31 16.74 27.42 5.61
C THR A 31 15.94 26.82 4.47
N LEU A 32 15.64 25.52 4.58
CA LEU A 32 14.72 24.83 3.70
C LEU A 32 13.27 25.13 4.12
N SER A 33 12.55 25.92 3.31
CA SER A 33 11.12 26.14 3.51
C SER A 33 10.32 25.13 2.69
N LEU A 34 9.70 24.18 3.36
CA LEU A 34 8.86 23.15 2.75
C LEU A 34 7.40 23.60 2.78
N GLU A 35 6.89 24.11 1.66
CA GLU A 35 5.46 24.31 1.49
C GLU A 35 4.77 22.97 1.27
N LEU A 36 4.25 22.41 2.37
CA LEU A 36 3.37 21.26 2.31
C LEU A 36 1.98 21.75 1.86
N PRO A 37 1.36 21.12 0.84
CA PRO A 37 -0.03 21.39 0.51
C PRO A 37 -0.88 21.24 1.78
N ALA A 38 -2.00 21.97 1.84
CA ALA A 38 -2.96 21.76 2.93
C ALA A 38 -3.24 20.26 3.04
N PRO A 39 -3.26 19.68 4.27
CA PRO A 39 -3.55 18.27 4.44
C PRO A 39 -4.86 18.02 3.69
N ARG A 40 -4.77 17.24 2.60
CA ARG A 40 -5.96 16.83 1.87
C ARG A 40 -6.83 16.20 2.92
N ALA A 41 -8.01 16.76 3.18
CA ALA A 41 -8.97 16.19 4.11
C ALA A 41 -9.02 14.71 3.74
N ALA A 42 -8.50 13.86 4.63
CA ALA A 42 -8.43 12.45 4.37
C ALA A 42 -9.89 12.05 4.16
N ALA A 43 -10.28 11.79 2.90
CA ALA A 43 -11.50 11.08 2.63
C ALA A 43 -11.44 9.90 3.58
N PRO A 44 -12.43 9.71 4.48
CA PRO A 44 -12.27 8.85 5.64
C PRO A 44 -11.68 7.56 5.14
N ALA A 45 -10.40 7.37 5.42
CA ALA A 45 -9.74 6.12 5.10
C ALA A 45 -10.64 5.16 5.84
N ARG A 46 -11.41 4.32 5.13
CA ARG A 46 -12.19 3.26 5.76
C ARG A 46 -11.20 2.65 6.72
N THR A 47 -11.39 2.88 8.02
CA THR A 47 -10.35 2.64 9.00
C THR A 47 -10.20 1.14 8.97
N ALA A 48 -9.23 0.66 8.19
CA ALA A 48 -8.92 -0.74 8.15
C ALA A 48 -8.58 -1.05 9.60
N ALA A 49 -9.26 -2.06 10.16
CA ALA A 49 -9.03 -2.45 11.54
C ALA A 49 -7.52 -2.53 11.78
N PRO A 50 -7.03 -2.02 12.92
CA PRO A 50 -5.62 -2.11 13.30
C PRO A 50 -5.06 -3.49 12.95
N ALA A 51 -3.81 -3.55 12.48
CA ALA A 51 -3.28 -4.80 11.91
C ALA A 51 -3.38 -6.01 12.85
N TRP A 52 -3.37 -5.79 14.17
CA TRP A 52 -3.50 -6.79 15.23
C TRP A 52 -4.94 -7.28 15.47
N GLU A 53 -5.96 -6.57 14.99
CA GLU A 53 -7.37 -6.99 15.06
C GLU A 53 -7.76 -7.95 13.93
N ARG A 54 -6.94 -8.06 12.87
CA ARG A 54 -7.21 -8.96 11.75
C ARG A 54 -6.76 -10.37 12.08
N SER A 55 -7.64 -11.34 11.86
CA SER A 55 -7.30 -12.75 11.92
C SER A 55 -6.29 -13.15 10.84
N LEU A 56 -5.53 -14.22 11.07
CA LEU A 56 -4.62 -14.80 10.06
C LEU A 56 -5.35 -15.12 8.75
N VAL A 57 -6.60 -15.59 8.84
CA VAL A 57 -7.44 -15.89 7.67
C VAL A 57 -7.70 -14.64 6.83
N GLN A 58 -8.03 -13.51 7.46
CA GLN A 58 -8.25 -12.25 6.75
C GLN A 58 -6.97 -11.73 6.12
N VAL A 59 -5.86 -11.75 6.86
CA VAL A 59 -4.56 -11.30 6.35
C VAL A 59 -4.12 -12.13 5.15
N GLU A 60 -4.29 -13.45 5.24
CA GLU A 60 -3.97 -14.37 4.15
C GLU A 60 -4.86 -14.15 2.92
N ALA A 61 -6.18 -14.04 3.10
CA ALA A 61 -7.11 -13.78 2.01
C ALA A 61 -6.81 -12.45 1.29
N GLU A 62 -6.57 -11.39 2.04
CA GLU A 62 -6.19 -10.07 1.51
C GLU A 62 -4.85 -10.12 0.77
N HIS A 63 -3.87 -10.88 1.28
CA HIS A 63 -2.58 -11.02 0.62
C HIS A 63 -2.70 -11.77 -0.71
N ILE A 64 -3.40 -12.91 -0.73
CA ILE A 64 -3.64 -13.70 -1.94
C ILE A 64 -4.41 -12.89 -2.98
N ALA A 65 -5.45 -12.16 -2.58
CA ALA A 65 -6.22 -11.31 -3.48
C ALA A 65 -5.35 -10.22 -4.13
N ARG A 66 -4.46 -9.57 -3.34
CA ARG A 66 -3.52 -8.56 -3.86
C ARG A 66 -2.53 -9.15 -4.86
N VAL A 67 -1.96 -10.31 -4.57
CA VAL A 67 -1.01 -10.97 -5.49
C VAL A 67 -1.71 -11.43 -6.77
N LEU A 68 -2.92 -11.97 -6.68
CA LEU A 68 -3.72 -12.33 -7.85
C LEU A 68 -3.98 -11.11 -8.74
N ALA A 69 -4.41 -9.99 -8.16
CA ALA A 69 -4.64 -8.75 -8.91
C ALA A 69 -3.34 -8.22 -9.57
N ALA A 70 -2.22 -8.19 -8.83
CA ALA A 70 -0.93 -7.76 -9.37
C ALA A 70 -0.38 -8.70 -10.47
N CYS A 71 -0.88 -9.94 -10.53
CA CYS A 71 -0.53 -10.92 -11.55
C CYS A 71 -1.58 -11.03 -12.66
N ASP A 72 -2.52 -10.09 -12.79
CA ASP A 72 -3.63 -10.14 -13.76
C ASP A 72 -4.38 -11.48 -13.70
N TRP A 73 -4.60 -12.00 -12.49
CA TRP A 73 -5.21 -13.30 -12.22
C TRP A 73 -4.49 -14.51 -12.84
N ASN A 74 -3.26 -14.34 -13.32
CA ASN A 74 -2.41 -15.44 -13.76
C ASN A 74 -1.96 -16.27 -12.55
N GLN A 75 -2.68 -17.38 -12.31
CA GLN A 75 -2.40 -18.28 -11.18
C GLN A 75 -0.97 -18.85 -11.18
N GLY A 76 -0.33 -19.00 -12.35
CA GLY A 76 1.06 -19.49 -12.42
C GLY A 76 2.04 -18.49 -11.83
N ARG A 77 1.95 -17.22 -12.26
CA ARG A 77 2.75 -16.12 -11.70
C ARG A 77 2.44 -15.92 -10.22
N ALA A 78 1.15 -15.94 -9.84
CA ALA A 78 0.74 -15.79 -8.44
C ALA A 78 1.29 -16.91 -7.54
N CYS A 79 1.33 -18.16 -8.01
CA CYS A 79 1.94 -19.27 -7.27
C CYS A 79 3.43 -19.04 -7.02
N ALA A 80 4.17 -18.54 -8.02
CA ALA A 80 5.59 -18.24 -7.87
C ALA A 80 5.85 -17.15 -6.82
N VAL A 81 5.01 -16.10 -6.78
CA VAL A 81 5.12 -15.01 -5.79
C VAL A 81 4.71 -15.49 -4.40
N LEU A 82 3.62 -16.25 -4.28
CA LEU A 82 3.10 -16.75 -2.99
C LEU A 82 3.93 -17.92 -2.45
N GLY A 83 4.76 -18.57 -3.26
CA GLY A 83 5.54 -19.75 -2.86
C GLY A 83 4.68 -20.97 -2.59
N ILE A 84 3.51 -21.10 -3.22
CA ILE A 84 2.57 -22.22 -2.99
C ILE A 84 2.26 -22.97 -4.28
N SER A 85 1.82 -24.21 -4.13
CA SER A 85 1.38 -25.03 -5.27
C SER A 85 0.07 -24.50 -5.87
N ARG A 86 -0.15 -24.79 -7.16
CA ARG A 86 -1.38 -24.41 -7.87
C ARG A 86 -2.65 -25.03 -7.29
N PRO A 87 -2.66 -26.32 -6.86
CA PRO A 87 -3.77 -26.88 -6.11
C PRO A 87 -4.07 -26.11 -4.81
N THR A 88 -3.04 -25.73 -4.04
CA THR A 88 -3.19 -24.95 -2.81
C THR A 88 -3.82 -23.58 -3.10
N LEU A 89 -3.33 -22.87 -4.11
CA LEU A 89 -3.88 -21.56 -4.49
C LEU A 89 -5.34 -21.67 -4.91
N ARG A 90 -5.72 -22.67 -5.72
CA ARG A 90 -7.11 -22.90 -6.14
C ARG A 90 -8.04 -23.16 -4.97
N LYS A 91 -7.60 -24.00 -4.01
CA LYS A 91 -8.35 -24.24 -2.78
C LYS A 91 -8.58 -22.95 -2.00
N LYS A 92 -7.53 -22.16 -1.78
CA LYS A 92 -7.63 -20.86 -1.07
C LYS A 92 -8.53 -19.85 -1.78
N ILE A 93 -8.48 -19.78 -3.11
CA ILE A 93 -9.41 -18.95 -3.90
C ILE A 93 -10.86 -19.35 -3.64
N ALA A 94 -11.15 -20.65 -3.59
CA ALA A 94 -12.49 -21.16 -3.31
C ALA A 94 -12.89 -20.91 -1.85
N ASP A 95 -12.04 -21.29 -0.89
CA ASP A 95 -12.28 -21.16 0.55
C ASP A 95 -12.55 -19.70 0.97
N TYR A 96 -11.88 -18.73 0.34
CA TYR A 96 -12.06 -17.30 0.61
C TYR A 96 -13.02 -16.59 -0.36
N GLY A 97 -13.59 -17.30 -1.34
CA GLY A 97 -14.52 -16.72 -2.30
C GLY A 97 -13.92 -15.61 -3.18
N LEU A 98 -12.63 -15.68 -3.51
CA LEU A 98 -11.94 -14.63 -4.28
C LEU A 98 -12.39 -14.68 -5.75
N LYS A 99 -12.75 -13.51 -6.31
CA LYS A 99 -13.19 -13.37 -7.70
C LYS A 99 -12.52 -12.18 -8.38
N GLU A 100 -12.27 -12.33 -9.67
CA GLU A 100 -11.81 -11.24 -10.53
C GLU A 100 -12.92 -10.19 -10.65
N ARG A 101 -12.65 -8.98 -10.17
CA ARG A 101 -13.51 -7.82 -10.44
C ARG A 101 -13.24 -7.38 -11.87
N ARG A 102 -14.16 -7.73 -12.78
CA ARG A 102 -14.26 -7.10 -14.11
C ARG A 102 -14.81 -5.69 -14.00
#